data_AF-A0AAD6Z2L9-F1
#
_entry.id   AF-A0AAD6Z2L9-F1
#
_cell.length_a   1.000
_cell.length_b   1.000
_cell.length_c   1.000
_cell.angle_alpha   90.00
_cell.angle_beta   90.00
_cell.angle_gamma   90.00
#
_symmetry.space_group_name_H-M   'P 1'
#
loop_
_entity.id
_entity.type
_entity.pdbx_description
1 polymer ?
#
loop_
_entity_poly.entity_id
_entity_poly.type
_entity_poly.pdbx_seq_one_letter_code
_entity_poly.pdbx_strand_id
1 'polypeptide(L)'
;HASFADYLVAPEESHPQPWFVEPAVGHQLLAMGCLHVLHTQLHFNICALESSYYLNSEIEDLDRHIAHYISSELAYASKFWPKHLEGIKGKELDNSLCSALNDCFPEYFLYWLEVMSFLRCIDVALADINIPKELIHGHLGTFFGDAQEFIRNFGPIISQSVPHIY
;
A
#
# COMPACT_ATOMS: atom_id res chain seq x y z
N HIS A 1 -20.74 -14.31 19.02
CA HIS A 1 -20.01 -15.55 18.69
C HIS A 1 -18.64 -15.13 18.23
N ALA A 2 -17.56 -15.58 18.87
CA ALA A 2 -16.21 -15.34 18.37
C ALA A 2 -16.02 -16.17 17.09
N SER A 3 -15.37 -15.58 16.08
CA SER A 3 -15.00 -16.28 14.86
C SER A 3 -13.81 -17.21 15.12
N PHE A 4 -13.51 -18.09 14.16
CA PHE A 4 -12.30 -18.91 14.22
C PHE A 4 -11.03 -18.05 14.24
N ALA A 5 -11.01 -16.93 13.51
CA ALA A 5 -9.90 -15.99 13.54
C ALA A 5 -9.71 -15.40 14.94
N ASP A 6 -10.80 -14.98 15.59
CA ASP A 6 -10.76 -14.47 16.97
C ASP A 6 -10.20 -15.51 17.94
N TYR A 7 -10.49 -16.80 17.71
CA TYR A 7 -9.97 -17.90 18.54
C TYR A 7 -8.45 -18.13 18.35
N LEU A 8 -7.93 -17.94 17.13
CA LEU A 8 -6.50 -18.12 16.85
C LEU A 8 -5.62 -16.99 17.40
N VAL A 9 -6.19 -15.79 17.55
CA VAL A 9 -5.44 -14.59 17.95
C VAL A 9 -5.67 -14.16 19.40
N ALA A 10 -6.57 -14.83 20.13
CA ALA A 10 -6.81 -14.56 21.54
C ALA A 10 -5.71 -15.21 22.41
N PRO A 11 -4.85 -14.42 23.08
CA PRO A 11 -3.91 -14.98 24.03
C PRO A 11 -4.68 -15.47 25.27
N GLU A 12 -4.48 -16.72 25.66
CA GLU A 12 -5.00 -17.23 26.94
C GLU A 12 -3.96 -16.96 28.02
N GLU A 13 -4.26 -16.06 28.97
CA GLU A 13 -3.28 -15.51 29.94
C GLU A 13 -2.58 -16.56 30.83
N SER A 14 -3.10 -17.79 30.86
CA SER A 14 -2.62 -18.88 31.73
C SER A 14 -1.85 -19.98 31.00
N HIS A 15 -2.03 -20.14 29.67
CA HIS A 15 -1.37 -21.19 28.89
C HIS A 15 -1.16 -20.75 27.43
N PRO A 16 0.09 -20.66 26.93
CA PRO A 16 0.33 -20.41 25.51
C PRO A 16 -0.15 -21.63 24.71
N GLN A 17 -1.24 -21.45 23.96
CA GLN A 17 -1.80 -22.49 23.13
C GLN A 17 -0.92 -22.74 21.89
N PRO A 18 -0.73 -24.00 21.46
CA PRO A 18 0.15 -24.33 20.33
C PRO A 18 -0.36 -23.83 18.97
N TRP A 19 -1.62 -23.40 18.90
CA TRP A 19 -2.25 -22.81 17.71
C TRP A 19 -2.35 -21.28 17.77
N PHE A 20 -1.82 -20.64 18.82
CA PHE A 20 -1.82 -19.18 18.91
C PHE A 20 -1.01 -18.60 17.74
N VAL A 21 -1.65 -17.70 17.01
CA VAL A 21 -1.01 -16.94 15.93
C VAL A 21 -0.80 -15.53 16.44
N GLU A 22 0.45 -15.13 16.57
CA GLU A 22 0.79 -13.76 16.91
C GLU A 22 0.45 -12.83 15.74
N PRO A 23 -0.56 -11.94 15.87
CA PRO A 23 -1.05 -11.18 14.71
C PRO A 23 0.01 -10.29 14.08
N ALA A 24 0.87 -9.68 14.90
CA ALA A 24 1.94 -8.81 14.44
C ALA A 24 2.92 -9.53 13.50
N VAL A 25 3.22 -10.81 13.73
CA VAL A 25 4.08 -11.61 12.85
C VAL A 25 3.41 -11.83 11.49
N GLY A 26 2.11 -12.14 11.49
CA GLY A 26 1.33 -12.27 10.25
C GLY A 26 1.29 -10.96 9.46
N HIS A 27 1.03 -9.85 10.14
CA HIS A 27 1.05 -8.51 9.55
C HIS A 27 2.42 -8.15 8.97
N GLN A 28 3.51 -8.48 9.65
CA GLN A 28 4.86 -8.25 9.15
C GLN A 28 5.16 -9.06 7.88
N LEU A 29 4.78 -10.34 7.84
CA LEU A 29 4.95 -11.19 6.65
C LEU A 29 4.14 -10.65 5.47
N LEU A 30 2.90 -10.23 5.70
CA LEU A 30 2.05 -9.65 4.66
C LEU A 30 2.57 -8.29 4.18
N ALA A 31 3.06 -7.43 5.08
CA ALA A 31 3.69 -6.15 4.70
C ALA A 31 4.90 -6.38 3.78
N MET A 32 5.81 -7.30 4.16
CA MET A 32 6.97 -7.67 3.35
C MET A 32 6.56 -8.23 1.98
N GLY A 33 5.57 -9.14 1.95
CA GLY A 33 5.05 -9.69 0.70
C GLY A 33 4.45 -8.63 -0.22
N CYS A 34 3.69 -7.69 0.35
CA CYS A 34 3.13 -6.58 -0.41
C CYS A 34 4.23 -5.69 -0.99
N LEU A 35 5.21 -5.27 -0.18
CA LEU A 35 6.32 -4.44 -0.65
C LEU A 35 7.15 -5.13 -1.74
N HIS A 36 7.33 -6.45 -1.64
CA HIS A 36 7.98 -7.24 -2.69
C HIS A 36 7.16 -7.21 -4.00
N VAL A 37 5.84 -7.37 -3.93
CA VAL A 37 4.96 -7.25 -5.11
C VAL A 37 5.03 -5.85 -5.72
N LEU A 38 4.98 -4.80 -4.88
CA LEU A 38 5.11 -3.42 -5.35
C LEU A 38 6.44 -3.20 -6.06
N HIS A 39 7.55 -3.60 -5.44
CA HIS A 39 8.88 -3.46 -6.02
C HIS A 39 9.06 -4.21 -7.34
N THR A 40 8.41 -5.37 -7.50
CA THR A 40 8.59 -6.22 -8.69
C THR A 40 7.64 -5.89 -9.84
N GLN A 41 6.45 -5.35 -9.56
CA GLN A 41 5.42 -5.14 -10.58
C GLN A 41 5.17 -3.67 -10.89
N LEU A 42 5.45 -2.74 -9.98
CA LEU A 42 5.28 -1.31 -10.28
C LEU A 42 6.32 -0.85 -11.31
N HIS A 43 5.85 -0.05 -12.25
CA HIS A 43 6.65 0.61 -13.25
C HIS A 43 5.90 1.84 -13.77
N PHE A 44 6.63 2.77 -14.36
CA PHE A 44 6.08 3.96 -15.00
C PHE A 44 5.03 3.59 -16.05
N ASN A 45 3.90 4.30 -16.06
CA ASN A 45 2.81 4.12 -17.01
C ASN A 45 2.30 2.67 -17.03
N ILE A 46 1.89 2.16 -15.86
CA ILE A 46 1.60 0.73 -15.65
C ILE A 46 0.50 0.17 -16.57
N CYS A 47 -0.45 1.02 -16.96
CA CYS A 47 -1.53 0.66 -17.89
C CYS A 47 -1.21 0.99 -19.36
N ALA A 48 0.06 1.32 -19.66
CA ALA A 48 0.57 1.61 -21.00
C ALA A 48 -0.30 2.62 -21.78
N LEU A 49 -0.70 3.71 -21.13
CA LEU A 49 -1.49 4.75 -21.78
C LEU A 49 -0.69 5.40 -22.91
N GLU A 50 -1.31 5.50 -24.09
CA GLU A 50 -0.68 6.05 -25.30
C GLU A 50 -0.60 7.58 -25.29
N SER A 51 -1.44 8.24 -24.49
CA SER A 51 -1.59 9.69 -24.45
C SER A 51 -1.78 10.18 -23.03
N SER A 52 -1.14 11.29 -22.71
CA SER A 52 -1.30 12.00 -21.44
C SER A 52 -2.44 13.03 -21.42
N TYR A 53 -3.09 13.25 -22.57
CA TYR A 53 -4.09 14.32 -22.73
C TYR A 53 -5.49 13.92 -22.30
N TYR A 54 -5.78 12.62 -22.23
CA TYR A 54 -7.12 12.11 -21.94
C TYR A 54 -7.35 11.98 -20.45
N LEU A 55 -8.54 12.37 -20.00
CA LEU A 55 -9.05 11.99 -18.69
C LEU A 55 -9.22 10.47 -18.65
N ASN A 56 -9.13 9.89 -17.45
CA ASN A 56 -9.37 8.46 -17.23
C ASN A 56 -10.74 8.04 -17.80
N SER A 57 -11.76 8.90 -17.71
CA SER A 57 -13.10 8.65 -18.25
C SER A 57 -13.19 8.65 -19.78
N GLU A 58 -12.20 9.20 -20.47
CA GLU A 58 -12.14 9.31 -21.93
C GLU A 58 -11.35 8.16 -22.58
N ILE A 59 -10.72 7.31 -21.76
CA ILE A 59 -9.97 6.15 -22.22
C ILE A 59 -10.97 5.00 -22.48
N GLU A 60 -11.11 4.62 -23.75
CA GLU A 60 -11.95 3.50 -24.16
C GLU A 60 -11.46 2.19 -23.53
N ASP A 61 -12.38 1.36 -23.07
CA ASP A 61 -12.10 0.07 -22.44
C ASP A 61 -11.12 0.12 -21.24
N LEU A 62 -11.04 1.27 -20.53
CA LEU A 62 -10.10 1.45 -19.41
C LEU A 62 -10.21 0.34 -18.35
N ASP A 63 -11.42 -0.06 -17.96
CA ASP A 63 -11.60 -1.11 -16.96
C ASP A 63 -11.01 -2.47 -17.42
N ARG A 64 -11.06 -2.76 -18.72
CA ARG A 64 -10.43 -3.96 -19.30
C ARG A 64 -8.91 -3.83 -19.34
N HIS A 65 -8.38 -2.64 -19.64
CA HIS A 65 -6.95 -2.37 -19.54
C HIS A 65 -6.43 -2.53 -18.11
N ILE A 66 -7.14 -1.96 -17.14
CA ILE A 66 -6.82 -2.11 -15.71
C ILE A 66 -6.76 -3.60 -15.34
N ALA A 67 -7.76 -4.40 -15.73
CA ALA A 67 -7.78 -5.83 -15.45
C ALA A 67 -6.67 -6.63 -16.17
N HIS A 68 -6.10 -6.08 -17.25
CA HIS A 68 -4.99 -6.70 -17.98
C HIS A 68 -3.64 -6.41 -17.33
N TYR A 69 -3.40 -5.17 -16.91
CA TYR A 69 -2.11 -4.71 -16.41
C TYR A 69 -1.98 -4.78 -14.88
N ILE A 70 -3.07 -4.63 -14.15
CA ILE A 70 -3.07 -4.65 -12.68
C ILE A 70 -3.55 -6.02 -12.20
N SER A 71 -2.60 -6.87 -11.82
CA SER A 71 -2.87 -8.19 -11.24
C SER A 71 -3.67 -8.07 -9.93
N SER A 72 -4.37 -9.14 -9.55
CA SER A 72 -5.07 -9.21 -8.26
C SER A 72 -4.13 -9.01 -7.07
N GLU A 73 -2.92 -9.54 -7.19
CA GLU A 73 -1.86 -9.47 -6.20
C GLU A 73 -1.34 -8.04 -6.06
N LEU A 74 -1.13 -7.33 -7.18
CA LEU A 74 -0.74 -5.92 -7.16
C LEU A 74 -1.85 -5.03 -6.62
N ALA A 75 -3.10 -5.27 -7.01
CA ALA A 75 -4.24 -4.54 -6.48
C ALA A 75 -4.39 -4.73 -4.97
N TYR A 76 -4.15 -5.95 -4.47
CA TYR A 76 -4.11 -6.23 -3.04
C TYR A 76 -2.93 -5.51 -2.36
N ALA A 77 -1.71 -5.73 -2.86
CA ALA A 77 -0.50 -5.15 -2.29
C ALA A 77 -0.59 -3.62 -2.19
N SER A 78 -1.04 -2.95 -3.25
CA SER A 78 -1.20 -1.50 -3.31
C SER A 78 -2.18 -0.95 -2.28
N LYS A 79 -3.26 -1.67 -1.97
CA LYS A 79 -4.29 -1.22 -1.02
C LYS A 79 -3.98 -1.56 0.43
N PHE A 80 -3.25 -2.65 0.70
CA PHE A 80 -3.18 -3.23 2.05
C PHE A 80 -1.80 -3.16 2.70
N TRP A 81 -0.72 -2.89 1.96
CA TRP A 81 0.62 -2.75 2.55
C TRP A 81 0.67 -1.76 3.74
N PRO A 82 0.01 -0.57 3.73
CA PRO A 82 0.11 0.35 4.85
C PRO A 82 -0.71 -0.15 6.05
N LYS A 83 -1.86 -0.78 5.80
CA LYS A 83 -2.68 -1.42 6.86
C LYS A 83 -1.95 -2.56 7.54
N HIS A 84 -1.12 -3.29 6.79
CA HIS A 84 -0.27 -4.31 7.39
C HIS A 84 0.76 -3.70 8.33
N LEU A 85 1.33 -2.53 8.02
CA LEU A 85 2.20 -1.81 8.96
C LEU A 85 1.45 -1.37 10.22
N GLU A 86 0.22 -0.86 10.07
CA GLU A 86 -0.62 -0.51 11.22
C GLU A 86 -0.89 -1.70 12.15
N GLY A 87 -1.05 -2.91 11.61
CA GLY A 87 -1.24 -4.13 12.40
C GLY A 87 0.01 -4.60 13.18
N ILE A 88 1.17 -3.96 12.99
CA ILE A 88 2.42 -4.21 13.73
C ILE A 88 2.53 -3.30 14.97
N LYS A 89 1.59 -2.36 15.17
CA LYS A 89 1.57 -1.40 16.29
C LYS A 89 1.93 -2.04 17.63
N GLY A 90 2.82 -1.37 18.37
CA GLY A 90 3.33 -1.84 19.67
C GLY A 90 4.55 -2.76 19.58
N LYS A 91 5.05 -3.04 18.37
CA LYS A 91 6.33 -3.71 18.12
C LYS A 91 7.24 -2.85 17.25
N GLU A 92 8.55 -3.05 17.39
CA GLU A 92 9.53 -2.48 16.48
C GLU A 92 9.37 -3.12 15.10
N LEU A 93 9.45 -2.31 14.04
CA LEU A 93 9.57 -2.84 12.68
C LEU A 93 10.88 -3.61 12.57
N ASP A 94 10.81 -4.80 11.98
CA ASP A 94 12.01 -5.55 11.65
C ASP A 94 12.91 -4.76 10.68
N ASN A 95 14.22 -4.89 10.86
CA ASN A 95 15.21 -4.15 10.07
C ASN A 95 15.07 -4.38 8.56
N SER A 96 14.67 -5.58 8.13
CA SER A 96 14.46 -5.88 6.71
C SER A 96 13.25 -5.14 6.13
N LEU A 97 12.19 -4.99 6.94
CA LEU A 97 10.99 -4.24 6.56
C LEU A 97 11.28 -2.73 6.51
N CYS A 98 12.03 -2.21 7.47
CA CYS A 98 12.51 -0.83 7.45
C CYS A 98 13.35 -0.53 6.18
N SER A 99 14.29 -1.41 5.83
CA SER A 99 15.10 -1.26 4.62
C SER A 99 14.24 -1.34 3.36
N ALA A 100 13.33 -2.31 3.25
CA ALA A 100 12.43 -2.41 2.09
C ALA A 100 11.55 -1.15 1.90
N LEU A 101 11.07 -0.56 2.99
CA LEU A 101 10.32 0.70 2.94
C LEU A 101 11.21 1.87 2.52
N ASN A 102 12.40 1.99 3.11
CA ASN A 102 13.30 3.11 2.88
C ASN A 102 13.92 3.11 1.49
N ASP A 103 14.34 1.94 1.03
CA ASP A 103 15.17 1.84 -0.17
C ASP A 103 14.33 1.74 -1.43
N CYS A 104 13.09 1.25 -1.31
CA CYS A 104 12.28 0.95 -2.48
C CYS A 104 11.07 1.89 -2.62
N PHE A 105 10.34 2.18 -1.53
CA PHE A 105 9.06 2.90 -1.64
C PHE A 105 9.15 4.31 -2.24
N PRO A 106 10.15 5.14 -1.90
CA PRO A 106 10.29 6.46 -2.50
C PRO A 106 10.47 6.43 -4.01
N GLU A 107 11.13 5.41 -4.56
CA GLU A 107 11.41 5.28 -5.99
C GLU A 107 10.14 5.03 -6.80
N TYR A 108 9.21 4.22 -6.26
CA TYR A 108 7.98 3.84 -6.96
C TYR A 108 6.71 4.50 -6.41
N PHE A 109 6.84 5.53 -5.56
CA PHE A 109 5.70 6.22 -4.97
C PHE A 109 4.71 6.73 -6.02
N LEU A 110 5.21 7.37 -7.08
CA LEU A 110 4.36 7.88 -8.16
C LEU A 110 3.70 6.74 -8.95
N TYR A 111 4.42 5.64 -9.18
CA TYR A 111 3.88 4.44 -9.83
C TYR A 111 2.79 3.78 -9.00
N TRP A 112 2.97 3.76 -7.67
CA TRP A 112 1.93 3.32 -6.75
C TRP A 112 0.70 4.22 -6.82
N LEU A 113 0.86 5.55 -6.94
CA LEU A 113 -0.26 6.46 -7.14
C LEU A 113 -1.00 6.26 -8.47
N GLU A 114 -0.31 5.86 -9.54
CA GLU A 114 -0.98 5.46 -10.78
C GLU A 114 -1.96 4.31 -10.51
N VAL A 115 -1.48 3.25 -9.84
CA VAL A 115 -2.30 2.09 -9.47
C VAL A 115 -3.46 2.49 -8.56
N MET A 116 -3.20 3.31 -7.53
CA MET A 116 -4.26 3.76 -6.62
C MET A 116 -5.31 4.62 -7.33
N SER A 117 -4.91 5.41 -8.33
CA SER A 117 -5.83 6.17 -9.17
C SER A 117 -6.70 5.27 -10.04
N PHE A 118 -6.09 4.33 -10.77
CA PHE A 118 -6.84 3.37 -11.60
C PHE A 118 -7.82 2.53 -10.78
N LEU A 119 -7.43 2.14 -9.56
CA LEU A 119 -8.28 1.40 -8.62
C LEU A 119 -9.33 2.28 -7.93
N ARG A 120 -9.39 3.58 -8.24
CA ARG A 120 -10.30 4.58 -7.63
C ARG A 120 -10.17 4.59 -6.10
N CYS A 121 -8.94 4.50 -5.61
CA CYS A 121 -8.58 4.32 -4.21
C CYS A 121 -7.62 5.43 -3.70
N ILE A 122 -7.62 6.62 -4.31
CA ILE A 122 -6.76 7.74 -3.87
C ILE A 122 -7.13 8.21 -2.46
N ASP A 123 -8.41 8.15 -2.09
CA ASP A 123 -8.90 8.39 -0.73
C ASP A 123 -8.34 7.36 0.26
N VAL A 124 -8.30 6.08 -0.13
CA VAL A 124 -7.67 5.00 0.64
C VAL A 124 -6.16 5.26 0.77
N ALA A 125 -5.49 5.66 -0.32
CA ALA A 125 -4.07 6.03 -0.29
C ALA A 125 -3.81 7.17 0.71
N LEU A 126 -4.63 8.25 0.69
CA LEU A 126 -4.49 9.37 1.60
C LEU A 126 -4.70 8.98 3.07
N ALA A 127 -5.67 8.11 3.33
CA ALA A 127 -5.96 7.65 4.68
C ALA A 127 -4.83 6.75 5.23
N ASP A 128 -4.39 5.79 4.42
CA ASP A 128 -3.53 4.69 4.86
C ASP A 128 -2.03 5.03 4.77
N ILE A 129 -1.61 6.03 3.97
CA ILE A 129 -0.21 6.48 3.91
C ILE A 129 0.26 7.16 5.21
N ASN A 130 -0.67 7.47 6.12
CA ASN A 130 -0.36 8.05 7.42
C ASN A 130 0.20 7.00 8.39
N ILE A 131 1.42 6.55 8.13
CA ILE A 131 2.08 5.53 8.93
C ILE A 131 2.39 6.10 10.33
N PRO A 132 2.09 5.35 11.42
CA PRO A 132 2.39 5.76 12.78
C PRO A 132 3.87 6.16 12.97
N LYS A 133 4.10 7.30 13.64
CA LYS A 133 5.45 7.84 13.87
C LYS A 133 6.31 6.92 14.72
N GLU A 134 5.69 6.06 15.52
CA GLU A 134 6.38 5.03 16.30
C GLU A 134 7.02 3.95 15.42
N LEU A 135 6.53 3.79 14.18
CA LEU A 135 7.04 2.81 13.22
C LEU A 135 8.07 3.43 12.26
N ILE A 136 7.95 4.72 11.94
CA ILE A 136 8.81 5.41 10.97
C ILE A 136 9.53 6.62 11.59
N HIS A 137 10.85 6.65 11.45
CA HIS A 137 11.71 7.72 11.98
C HIS A 137 12.67 8.24 10.91
N GLY A 138 13.23 9.43 11.13
CA GLY A 138 14.22 10.03 10.24
C GLY A 138 13.66 10.31 8.84
N HIS A 139 14.40 9.89 7.81
CA HIS A 139 14.08 10.15 6.40
C HIS A 139 12.75 9.54 5.94
N LEU A 140 12.39 8.36 6.45
CA LEU A 140 11.08 7.74 6.18
C LEU A 140 9.94 8.59 6.75
N GLY A 141 10.11 9.11 7.96
CA GLY A 141 9.15 10.00 8.61
C GLY A 141 8.84 11.24 7.78
N THR A 142 9.89 11.90 7.29
CA THR A 142 9.75 13.08 6.42
C THR A 142 9.11 12.72 5.09
N PHE A 143 9.56 11.63 4.46
CA PHE A 143 9.02 11.18 3.17
C PHE A 143 7.51 10.89 3.25
N PHE A 144 7.04 10.13 4.23
CA PHE A 144 5.61 9.81 4.35
C PHE A 144 4.75 11.05 4.68
N GLY A 145 5.31 12.02 5.41
CA GLY A 145 4.69 13.32 5.59
C GLY A 145 4.51 14.08 4.27
N ASP A 146 5.58 14.18 3.47
CA ASP A 146 5.56 14.85 2.17
C ASP A 146 4.64 14.12 1.18
N ALA A 147 4.66 12.79 1.18
CA ALA A 147 3.76 11.95 0.38
C ALA A 147 2.30 12.20 0.73
N GLN A 148 1.96 12.33 2.02
CA GLN A 148 0.61 12.63 2.46
C GLN A 148 0.15 14.01 1.96
N GLU A 149 1.00 15.03 2.07
CA GLU A 149 0.70 16.37 1.54
C GLU A 149 0.54 16.35 0.02
N PHE A 150 1.40 15.60 -0.69
CA PHE A 150 1.30 15.44 -2.14
C PHE A 150 -0.06 14.83 -2.55
N ILE A 151 -0.47 13.72 -1.92
CA ILE A 151 -1.75 13.08 -2.22
C ILE A 151 -2.91 14.02 -1.88
N ARG A 152 -2.82 14.77 -0.78
CA ARG A 152 -3.88 15.71 -0.40
C ARG A 152 -4.06 16.82 -1.43
N ASN A 153 -2.96 17.38 -1.93
CA ASN A 153 -2.99 18.51 -2.85
C ASN A 153 -3.30 18.10 -4.30
N PHE A 154 -2.77 16.95 -4.75
CA PHE A 154 -2.86 16.52 -6.15
C PHE A 154 -3.81 15.36 -6.40
N GLY A 155 -4.24 14.64 -5.34
CA GLY A 155 -5.14 13.49 -5.43
C GLY A 155 -6.43 13.73 -6.23
N PRO A 156 -7.13 14.88 -6.09
CA PRO A 156 -8.31 15.16 -6.89
C PRO A 156 -8.04 15.21 -8.40
N ILE A 157 -6.87 15.68 -8.83
CA ILE A 157 -6.48 15.73 -10.25
C ILE A 157 -6.01 14.34 -10.71
N ILE A 158 -5.19 13.69 -9.88
CA ILE A 158 -4.65 12.35 -10.15
C ILE A 158 -5.78 11.32 -10.34
N SER A 159 -6.86 11.42 -9.55
CA SER A 159 -8.03 10.53 -9.68
C SER A 159 -8.79 10.71 -11.01
N GLN A 160 -8.67 11.88 -11.64
CA GLN A 160 -9.31 12.19 -12.92
C GLN A 160 -8.41 11.90 -14.13
N SER A 161 -7.10 12.05 -13.98
CA SER A 161 -6.11 11.82 -15.03
C SER A 161 -4.82 11.30 -14.41
N VAL A 162 -4.54 10.00 -14.61
CA VAL A 162 -3.28 9.37 -14.16
C VAL A 162 -2.04 10.04 -14.77
N PRO A 163 -2.01 10.38 -16.07
CA PRO A 163 -0.83 11.01 -16.66
C PRO A 163 -0.42 12.35 -16.03
N HIS A 164 -1.31 13.05 -15.32
CA HIS A 164 -0.99 14.30 -14.62
C HIS A 164 -0.23 14.11 -13.30
N ILE A 165 0.19 12.89 -12.96
CA ILE A 165 1.10 12.61 -11.84
C ILE A 165 2.50 13.19 -12.09
N TYR A 166 2.92 13.29 -13.37
CA TYR A 166 4.25 13.73 -13.82
C TYR A 166 4.23 15.17 -14.37
#